data_AF-A0A1I1II64-F1
#
_entry.id   AF-A0A1I1II64-F1
#
_cell.length_a   1.000
_cell.length_b   1.000
_cell.length_c   1.000
_cell.angle_alpha   90.00
_cell.angle_beta   90.00
_cell.angle_gamma   90.00
#
_symmetry.space_group_name_H-M   'P 1'
#
loop_
_entity.id
_entity.type
_entity.pdbx_description
1 polymer ?
#
loop_
_entity_poly.entity_id
_entity_poly.type
_entity_poly.pdbx_seq_one_letter_code
_entity_poly.pdbx_strand_id
1 'polypeptide(L)'
;MHRYFKIYKPYGYLSQFITNEIPRKKKKLLGELGDFPEETMAVGRLDQDSEGLLFLTTDGKESARITGTGVEKEYYAQVDGDITEEAVALLKNGVEISINGSKYQTLPCKAFKLENRPVFPERAKKIRDERHGPTSWVSITLTEGKFRQVKKMTAAVGFPTLRLVRVRIGNEKLNDMDSGEVIELQKFDS
;
A
#
# COMPACT_ATOMS: atom_id res chain seq x y z
N MET A 1 -10.97 -1.26 26.42
CA MET A 1 -11.66 -0.66 25.25
C MET A 1 -10.66 -0.61 24.11
N HIS A 2 -11.01 -1.09 22.93
CA HIS A 2 -10.09 -1.08 21.80
C HIS A 2 -10.02 0.30 21.15
N ARG A 3 -8.86 0.61 20.56
CA ARG A 3 -8.55 1.87 19.88
C ARG A 3 -8.32 1.58 18.40
N TYR A 4 -8.75 2.48 17.53
CA TYR A 4 -8.69 2.32 16.08
C TYR A 4 -8.14 3.60 15.45
N PHE A 5 -7.15 3.47 14.58
CA PHE A 5 -6.55 4.61 13.91
C PHE A 5 -6.39 4.31 12.43
N LYS A 6 -6.53 5.35 11.60
CA LYS A 6 -6.01 5.35 10.24
C LYS A 6 -4.85 6.32 10.14
N ILE A 7 -3.82 5.91 9.42
CA ILE A 7 -2.63 6.72 9.19
C ILE A 7 -2.32 6.83 7.71
N TYR A 8 -1.69 7.93 7.31
CA TYR A 8 -0.89 7.97 6.09
C TYR A 8 0.52 7.51 6.46
N LYS A 9 0.84 6.24 6.20
CA LYS A 9 2.21 5.74 6.40
C LYS A 9 3.17 6.41 5.39
N PRO A 10 4.21 7.13 5.85
CA PRO A 10 5.18 7.76 4.94
C PRO A 10 6.10 6.73 4.28
N TYR A 11 6.74 7.18 3.19
CA TYR A 11 7.85 6.45 2.57
C TYR A 11 9.00 6.30 3.57
N GLY A 12 9.59 5.10 3.63
CA GLY A 12 10.75 4.80 4.47
C GLY A 12 10.43 4.25 5.86
N TYR A 13 9.16 4.30 6.29
CA TYR A 13 8.70 3.71 7.54
C TYR A 13 8.46 2.21 7.40
N LEU A 14 8.83 1.42 8.41
CA LEU A 14 8.39 0.04 8.53
C LEU A 14 6.96 -0.02 9.08
N SER A 15 6.16 -0.99 8.62
CA SER A 15 4.83 -1.26 9.18
C SER A 15 4.92 -2.03 10.51
N GLN A 16 5.70 -1.53 11.47
CA GLN A 16 6.03 -2.18 12.75
C GLN A 16 6.25 -1.12 13.83
N PHE A 17 5.98 -1.48 15.10
CA PHE A 17 6.26 -0.66 16.29
C PHE A 17 7.59 -1.02 16.96
N ILE A 18 8.05 -2.27 16.79
CA ILE A 18 9.28 -2.79 17.38
C ILE A 18 10.15 -3.45 16.30
N THR A 19 11.47 -3.47 16.52
CA THR A 19 12.44 -4.19 15.67
C THR A 19 13.36 -5.01 16.54
N ASN A 20 13.60 -6.25 16.13
CA ASN A 20 14.49 -7.19 16.81
C ASN A 20 15.93 -7.14 16.27
N GLU A 21 16.27 -6.17 15.41
CA GLU A 21 17.62 -6.05 14.85
C GLU A 21 18.62 -5.46 15.87
N ILE A 22 19.76 -6.13 16.01
CA ILE A 22 20.90 -5.70 16.85
C ILE A 22 22.16 -5.69 15.97
N PRO A 23 22.87 -4.54 15.84
CA PRO A 23 22.53 -3.23 16.39
C PRO A 23 21.30 -2.65 15.69
N ARG A 24 20.47 -1.89 16.42
CA ARG A 24 19.32 -1.20 15.85
C ARG A 24 19.79 -0.25 14.76
N LYS A 25 19.60 -0.61 13.49
CA LYS A 25 19.67 0.36 12.40
C LYS A 25 18.62 1.44 12.67
N LYS A 26 18.93 2.71 12.37
CA LYS A 26 17.99 3.85 12.46
C LYS A 26 16.85 3.70 11.45
N LYS A 27 15.95 2.75 11.67
CA LYS A 27 14.74 2.54 10.86
C LYS A 27 13.61 3.33 11.49
N LYS A 28 12.84 4.01 10.66
CA LYS A 28 11.64 4.74 11.07
C LYS A 28 10.49 3.77 11.32
N LEU A 29 9.87 3.84 12.49
CA LEU A 29 8.80 2.93 12.94
C LEU A 29 7.47 3.67 13.10
N LEU A 30 6.36 2.94 13.12
CA LEU A 30 5.03 3.53 13.23
C LEU A 30 4.84 4.29 14.55
N GLY A 31 5.47 3.83 15.63
CA GLY A 31 5.42 4.50 16.93
C GLY A 31 6.04 5.89 16.96
N GLU A 32 6.79 6.30 15.92
CA GLU A 32 7.30 7.67 15.79
C GLU A 32 6.27 8.65 15.22
N LEU A 33 5.12 8.17 14.73
CA LEU A 33 4.09 9.01 14.09
C LEU A 33 3.09 9.60 15.09
N GLY A 34 3.08 9.15 16.34
CA GLY A 34 2.18 9.64 17.37
C GLY A 34 2.18 8.77 18.62
N ASP A 35 1.40 9.20 19.60
CA ASP A 35 1.24 8.48 20.87
C ASP A 35 0.16 7.40 20.71
N PHE A 36 0.61 6.17 20.53
CA PHE A 36 -0.28 5.01 20.43
C PHE A 36 -0.36 4.26 21.76
N PRO A 37 -1.53 3.70 22.12
CA PRO A 37 -1.65 2.80 23.25
C PRO A 37 -0.70 1.61 23.15
N GLU A 38 -0.33 1.04 24.30
CA GLU A 38 0.37 -0.25 24.35
C GLU A 38 -0.42 -1.31 23.57
N GLU A 39 0.30 -2.29 23.01
CA GLU A 39 -0.25 -3.37 22.17
C GLU A 39 -0.87 -2.92 20.83
N THR A 40 -0.76 -1.64 20.45
CA THR A 40 -1.18 -1.19 19.12
C THR A 40 -0.39 -1.92 18.03
N MET A 41 -1.11 -2.48 17.06
CA MET A 41 -0.55 -3.23 15.94
C MET A 41 -1.03 -2.68 14.60
N ALA A 42 -0.22 -2.88 13.56
CA ALA A 42 -0.62 -2.60 12.19
C ALA A 42 -1.60 -3.67 11.67
N VAL A 43 -2.67 -3.23 11.03
CA VAL A 43 -3.61 -4.11 10.33
C VAL A 43 -3.06 -4.41 8.94
N GLY A 44 -2.34 -5.53 8.87
CA GLY A 44 -1.57 -5.89 7.68
C GLY A 44 -0.32 -5.03 7.54
N ARG A 45 0.29 -5.05 6.35
CA ARG A 45 1.58 -4.38 6.12
C ARG A 45 1.60 -3.66 4.78
N LEU A 46 2.22 -2.48 4.78
CA LEU A 46 2.79 -1.84 3.60
C LEU A 46 4.31 -2.03 3.63
N ASP A 47 4.92 -2.23 2.47
CA ASP A 47 6.38 -2.28 2.36
C ASP A 47 7.01 -0.96 2.81
N GLN A 48 8.29 -1.00 3.16
CA GLN A 48 9.04 0.19 3.58
C GLN A 48 9.03 1.28 2.50
N ASP A 49 9.11 0.87 1.23
CA ASP A 49 9.11 1.71 0.04
C ASP A 49 7.70 1.93 -0.55
N SER A 50 6.65 1.69 0.24
CA SER A 50 5.25 1.96 -0.11
C SER A 50 4.61 2.93 0.89
N GLU A 51 3.60 3.66 0.43
CA GLU A 51 2.98 4.78 1.13
C GLU A 51 1.46 4.60 1.29
N GLY A 52 0.84 5.48 2.07
CA GLY A 52 -0.61 5.66 2.11
C GLY A 52 -1.29 4.96 3.28
N LEU A 53 -2.58 4.66 3.08
CA LEU A 53 -3.50 4.25 4.13
C LEU A 53 -3.04 2.97 4.82
N LEU A 54 -2.84 3.04 6.13
CA LEU A 54 -2.62 1.89 6.99
C LEU A 54 -3.47 2.06 8.25
N PHE A 55 -4.12 0.99 8.68
CA PHE A 55 -4.83 1.00 9.94
C PHE A 55 -3.94 0.49 11.07
N LEU A 56 -4.21 1.02 12.26
CA LEU A 56 -3.62 0.59 13.51
C LEU A 56 -4.73 0.30 14.51
N THR A 57 -4.59 -0.75 15.31
CA THR A 57 -5.57 -1.06 16.34
C THR A 57 -4.97 -1.87 17.47
N THR A 58 -5.64 -1.86 18.62
CA THR A 58 -5.43 -2.82 19.72
C THR A 58 -6.38 -4.03 19.61
N ASP A 59 -7.26 -4.08 18.61
CA ASP A 59 -8.23 -5.16 18.39
C ASP A 59 -7.69 -6.21 17.42
N GLY A 60 -7.15 -7.30 17.96
CA GLY A 60 -6.62 -8.41 17.17
C GLY A 60 -7.67 -9.11 16.29
N LYS A 61 -8.95 -9.13 16.70
CA LYS A 61 -10.01 -9.78 15.91
C LYS A 61 -10.31 -8.97 14.66
N GLU A 62 -10.39 -7.66 14.81
CA GLU A 62 -10.63 -6.76 13.68
C GLU A 62 -9.44 -6.72 12.72
N SER A 63 -8.21 -6.77 13.27
CA SER A 63 -7.00 -6.93 12.46
C SER A 63 -7.04 -8.19 11.60
N ALA A 64 -7.41 -9.34 12.18
CA ALA A 64 -7.54 -10.60 11.46
C ALA A 64 -8.63 -10.55 10.38
N ARG A 65 -9.79 -9.92 10.66
CA ARG A 65 -10.88 -9.76 9.71
C ARG A 65 -10.45 -8.98 8.46
N ILE A 66 -9.78 -7.84 8.65
CA ILE A 66 -9.38 -6.96 7.54
C ILE A 66 -8.21 -7.51 6.72
N THR A 67 -7.30 -8.26 7.38
CA THR A 67 -6.15 -8.90 6.73
C THR A 67 -6.50 -10.20 6.03
N GLY A 68 -7.66 -10.78 6.34
CA GLY A 68 -8.24 -11.91 5.63
C GLY A 68 -8.59 -11.60 4.17
N THR A 69 -9.24 -12.57 3.52
CA THR A 69 -9.74 -12.43 2.15
C THR A 69 -11.04 -11.63 2.13
N GLY A 70 -11.29 -10.92 1.02
CA GLY A 70 -12.57 -10.26 0.75
C GLY A 70 -12.59 -8.76 1.01
N VAL A 71 -11.83 -8.24 1.98
CA VAL A 71 -11.72 -6.79 2.17
C VAL A 71 -10.86 -6.17 1.07
N GLU A 72 -11.51 -5.40 0.20
CA GLU A 72 -10.87 -4.69 -0.91
C GLU A 72 -9.81 -3.70 -0.42
N LYS A 73 -8.69 -3.64 -1.15
CA LYS A 73 -7.60 -2.70 -0.93
C LYS A 73 -7.24 -2.08 -2.28
N GLU A 74 -7.39 -0.78 -2.39
CA GLU A 74 -7.13 -0.03 -3.63
C GLU A 74 -5.79 0.69 -3.55
N TYR A 75 -5.01 0.54 -4.62
CA TYR A 75 -3.68 1.11 -4.75
C TYR A 75 -3.60 1.95 -6.01
N TYR A 76 -3.00 3.14 -5.88
CA TYR A 76 -2.53 3.90 -7.02
C TYR A 76 -1.04 3.66 -7.18
N ALA A 77 -0.67 3.08 -8.33
CA ALA A 77 0.70 2.80 -8.70
C ALA A 77 1.12 3.74 -9.83
N GLN A 78 2.18 4.52 -9.59
CA GLN A 78 2.90 5.16 -10.68
C GLN A 78 3.83 4.13 -11.30
N VAL A 79 3.74 3.95 -12.61
CA VAL A 79 4.56 2.98 -13.34
C VAL A 79 5.47 3.66 -14.34
N ASP A 80 6.58 2.99 -14.65
CA ASP A 80 7.48 3.41 -15.73
C ASP A 80 6.85 3.14 -17.09
N GLY A 81 6.77 4.15 -17.94
CA GLY A 81 6.09 4.09 -19.23
C GLY A 81 4.61 4.46 -19.16
N ASP A 82 4.00 4.54 -20.35
CA ASP A 82 2.58 4.76 -20.49
C ASP A 82 1.85 3.41 -20.60
N ILE A 83 1.16 3.00 -19.53
CA ILE A 83 0.54 1.68 -19.44
C ILE A 83 -0.56 1.55 -20.48
N THR A 84 -0.51 0.46 -21.24
CA THR A 84 -1.44 0.21 -22.34
C THR A 84 -2.72 -0.47 -21.86
N GLU A 85 -3.77 -0.42 -22.68
CA GLU A 85 -5.04 -1.07 -22.39
C GLU A 85 -4.88 -2.61 -22.31
N GLU A 86 -4.00 -3.19 -23.12
CA GLU A 86 -3.68 -4.62 -23.11
C GLU A 86 -3.03 -5.01 -21.79
N ALA A 87 -2.06 -4.22 -21.30
CA ALA A 87 -1.42 -4.46 -20.02
C ALA A 87 -2.42 -4.36 -18.85
N VAL A 88 -3.33 -3.39 -18.89
CA VAL A 88 -4.42 -3.27 -17.92
C VAL A 88 -5.37 -4.47 -18.00
N ALA A 89 -5.69 -4.96 -19.20
CA ALA A 89 -6.53 -6.15 -19.37
C ALA A 89 -5.88 -7.41 -18.79
N LEU A 90 -4.56 -7.58 -18.96
CA LEU A 90 -3.80 -8.65 -18.31
C LEU A 90 -3.88 -8.56 -16.78
N LEU A 91 -3.69 -7.37 -16.20
CA LEU A 91 -3.83 -7.15 -14.76
C LEU A 91 -5.23 -7.55 -14.25
N LYS A 92 -6.29 -7.17 -14.98
CA LYS A 92 -7.68 -7.51 -14.63
C LYS A 92 -7.93 -9.01 -14.60
N ASN A 93 -7.39 -9.75 -15.56
CA ASN A 93 -7.57 -11.21 -15.68
C ASN A 93 -6.69 -12.02 -14.72
N GLY A 94 -5.72 -11.36 -14.09
CA GLY A 94 -4.72 -11.99 -13.23
C GLY A 94 -3.46 -12.35 -14.02
N VAL A 95 -2.31 -12.19 -13.36
CA VAL A 95 -0.98 -12.38 -13.96
C VAL A 95 -0.14 -13.31 -13.10
N GLU A 96 0.77 -14.04 -13.73
CA GLU A 96 1.72 -14.87 -13.00
C GLU A 96 2.82 -14.00 -12.38
N ILE A 97 3.04 -14.14 -11.07
CA ILE A 97 4.10 -13.46 -10.32
C ILE A 97 4.89 -14.46 -9.48
N SER A 98 6.14 -14.12 -9.14
CA SER A 98 6.93 -14.93 -8.21
C SER A 98 6.62 -14.57 -6.75
N ILE A 99 6.18 -15.54 -5.95
CA ILE A 99 5.98 -15.43 -4.50
C ILE A 99 6.83 -16.50 -3.82
N ASN A 100 7.79 -16.07 -2.98
CA ASN A 100 8.69 -16.95 -2.23
C ASN A 100 9.40 -18.01 -3.10
N GLY A 101 9.80 -17.63 -4.33
CA GLY A 101 10.47 -18.53 -5.28
C GLY A 101 9.54 -19.37 -6.14
N SER A 102 8.24 -19.39 -5.86
CA SER A 102 7.24 -20.13 -6.64
C SER A 102 6.41 -19.21 -7.53
N LYS A 103 5.95 -19.74 -8.67
CA LYS A 103 4.98 -19.07 -9.54
C LYS A 103 3.61 -19.03 -8.85
N TYR A 104 2.95 -17.88 -8.92
CA TYR A 104 1.64 -17.66 -8.35
C TYR A 104 0.78 -16.88 -9.35
N GLN A 105 -0.35 -17.46 -9.75
CA GLN A 105 -1.36 -16.77 -10.54
C GLN A 105 -2.20 -15.89 -9.61
N THR A 106 -2.20 -14.57 -9.83
CA THR A 106 -3.04 -13.67 -9.03
C THR A 106 -4.52 -13.84 -9.34
N LEU A 107 -5.36 -13.51 -8.37
CA LEU A 107 -6.80 -13.46 -8.62
C LEU A 107 -7.15 -12.33 -9.61
N PRO A 108 -8.25 -12.47 -10.37
CA PRO A 108 -8.81 -11.37 -11.14
C PRO A 108 -9.07 -10.15 -10.25
N CYS A 109 -8.86 -8.96 -10.79
CA CYS A 109 -8.93 -7.72 -10.03
C CYS A 109 -9.57 -6.58 -10.83
N LYS A 110 -9.95 -5.50 -10.14
CA LYS A 110 -10.31 -4.25 -10.83
C LYS A 110 -9.03 -3.46 -11.06
N ALA A 111 -8.74 -3.12 -12.30
CA ALA A 111 -7.62 -2.26 -12.65
C ALA A 111 -8.01 -1.29 -13.76
N PHE A 112 -7.52 -0.05 -13.71
CA PHE A 112 -7.71 0.93 -14.79
C PHE A 112 -6.61 1.99 -14.75
N LYS A 113 -6.23 2.50 -15.92
CA LYS A 113 -5.34 3.66 -16.03
C LYS A 113 -6.05 4.89 -15.50
N LEU A 114 -5.37 5.69 -14.69
CA LEU A 114 -5.89 6.98 -14.24
C LEU A 114 -5.66 8.01 -15.34
N GLU A 115 -6.72 8.74 -15.70
CA GLU A 115 -6.65 9.83 -16.68
C GLU A 115 -5.79 10.99 -16.19
N ASN A 116 -5.91 11.30 -14.89
CA ASN A 116 -5.21 12.39 -14.25
C ASN A 116 -4.20 11.88 -13.24
N ARG A 117 -3.08 12.61 -13.11
CA ARG A 117 -2.10 12.35 -12.06
C ARG A 117 -2.76 12.60 -10.69
N PRO A 118 -2.80 11.61 -9.79
CA PRO A 118 -3.30 11.83 -8.44
C PRO A 118 -2.38 12.80 -7.70
N VAL A 119 -2.99 13.66 -6.88
CA VAL A 119 -2.27 14.57 -6.00
C VAL A 119 -2.00 13.85 -4.69
N PHE A 120 -0.71 13.74 -4.34
CA PHE A 120 -0.27 13.18 -3.07
C PHE A 120 0.80 14.10 -2.48
N PRO A 121 0.95 14.12 -1.14
CA PRO A 121 2.05 14.83 -0.49
C PRO A 121 3.42 14.48 -1.11
N GLU A 122 4.33 15.45 -1.09
CA GLU A 122 5.70 15.23 -1.52
C GLU A 122 6.34 14.14 -0.66
N ARG A 123 6.94 13.15 -1.33
CA ARG A 123 7.67 12.09 -0.63
C ARG A 123 9.10 12.54 -0.35
N ALA A 124 9.65 12.06 0.77
CA ALA A 124 11.02 12.37 1.21
C ALA A 124 12.13 11.98 0.22
N LYS A 125 11.87 11.09 -0.74
CA LYS A 125 12.84 10.66 -1.76
C LYS A 125 12.30 10.96 -3.15
N LYS A 126 13.06 11.64 -4.01
CA LYS A 126 12.67 11.83 -5.42
C LYS A 126 12.42 10.48 -6.11
N ILE A 127 11.39 10.42 -6.96
CA ILE A 127 11.00 9.20 -7.71
C ILE A 127 11.97 8.98 -8.85
N ARG A 128 11.93 9.90 -9.82
CA ARG A 128 12.75 9.90 -11.02
C ARG A 128 12.72 11.29 -11.63
N ASP A 129 13.73 11.61 -12.42
CA ASP A 129 13.75 12.78 -13.29
C ASP A 129 12.87 12.54 -14.53
N GLU A 130 12.29 13.61 -15.09
CA GLU A 130 11.44 13.57 -16.28
C GLU A 130 12.19 13.09 -17.54
N ARG A 131 13.52 13.25 -17.57
CA ARG A 131 14.38 12.83 -18.69
C ARG A 131 14.37 11.34 -18.99
N HIS A 132 13.89 10.51 -18.07
CA HIS A 132 13.96 9.06 -18.19
C HIS A 132 12.74 8.44 -18.92
N GLY A 133 11.86 9.27 -19.48
CA GLY A 133 10.68 8.84 -20.23
C GLY A 133 9.38 9.03 -19.45
N PRO A 134 8.23 8.76 -20.10
CA PRO A 134 6.91 9.01 -19.52
C PRO A 134 6.65 8.12 -18.31
N THR A 135 5.70 8.54 -17.48
CA THR A 135 5.13 7.72 -16.42
C THR A 135 3.62 7.84 -16.47
N SER A 136 2.94 6.76 -16.16
CA SER A 136 1.47 6.74 -16.03
C SER A 136 1.06 6.24 -14.66
N TRP A 137 -0.22 6.43 -14.32
CA TRP A 137 -0.78 5.93 -13.08
C TRP A 137 -1.85 4.88 -13.37
N VAL A 138 -1.89 3.85 -12.55
CA VAL A 138 -2.90 2.78 -12.60
C VAL A 138 -3.52 2.59 -11.22
N SER A 139 -4.85 2.51 -11.17
CA SER A 139 -5.57 2.02 -9.99
C SER A 139 -5.65 0.49 -10.08
N ILE A 140 -5.36 -0.18 -8.97
CA ILE A 140 -5.47 -1.63 -8.82
C ILE A 140 -6.16 -1.93 -7.49
N THR A 141 -7.30 -2.61 -7.52
CA THR A 141 -8.04 -3.04 -6.33
C THR A 141 -7.93 -4.55 -6.16
N LEU A 142 -7.35 -4.97 -5.03
CA LEU A 142 -7.12 -6.38 -4.70
C LEU A 142 -7.94 -6.80 -3.48
N THR A 143 -8.37 -8.06 -3.44
CA THR A 143 -9.00 -8.70 -2.27
C THR A 143 -8.06 -9.68 -1.56
N GLU A 144 -6.81 -9.75 -2.04
CA GLU A 144 -5.71 -10.51 -1.47
C GLU A 144 -4.50 -9.62 -1.19
N GLY A 145 -3.51 -10.14 -0.45
CA GLY A 145 -2.35 -9.37 0.00
C GLY A 145 -1.04 -10.16 -0.02
N LYS A 146 -0.57 -10.58 -1.21
CA LYS A 146 0.72 -11.26 -1.35
C LYS A 146 1.89 -10.27 -1.22
N PHE A 147 3.08 -10.78 -0.88
CA PHE A 147 4.27 -9.96 -0.69
C PHE A 147 4.66 -9.22 -1.99
N ARG A 148 4.67 -7.87 -1.92
CA ARG A 148 4.92 -6.93 -3.03
C ARG A 148 4.03 -7.17 -4.26
N GLN A 149 2.80 -7.65 -4.05
CA GLN A 149 1.92 -8.11 -5.12
C GLN A 149 1.75 -7.09 -6.25
N VAL A 150 1.29 -5.86 -5.95
CA VAL A 150 1.09 -4.83 -6.97
C VAL A 150 2.36 -4.55 -7.76
N LYS A 151 3.51 -4.38 -7.08
CA LYS A 151 4.80 -4.10 -7.74
C LYS A 151 5.22 -5.22 -8.69
N LYS A 152 4.96 -6.47 -8.31
CA LYS A 152 5.26 -7.65 -9.14
C LYS A 152 4.29 -7.77 -10.31
N MET A 153 3.01 -7.49 -10.09
CA MET A 153 2.00 -7.52 -11.14
C MET A 153 2.29 -6.49 -12.23
N THR A 154 2.57 -5.23 -11.87
CA THR A 154 2.86 -4.20 -12.88
C THR A 154 4.17 -4.50 -13.62
N ALA A 155 5.19 -5.02 -12.93
CA ALA A 155 6.44 -5.45 -13.57
C ALA A 155 6.23 -6.63 -14.53
N ALA A 156 5.36 -7.59 -14.20
CA ALA A 156 5.06 -8.75 -15.03
C ALA A 156 4.40 -8.37 -16.37
N VAL A 157 3.65 -7.26 -16.41
CA VAL A 157 3.06 -6.71 -17.64
C VAL A 157 3.96 -5.67 -18.33
N GLY A 158 5.21 -5.50 -17.89
CA GLY A 158 6.19 -4.63 -18.53
C GLY A 158 6.26 -3.19 -18.00
N PHE A 159 5.53 -2.86 -16.93
CA PHE A 159 5.43 -1.50 -16.37
C PHE A 159 5.84 -1.47 -14.88
N PRO A 160 7.14 -1.54 -14.55
CA PRO A 160 7.60 -1.56 -13.16
C PRO A 160 7.07 -0.39 -12.33
N THR A 161 6.65 -0.66 -11.08
CA THR A 161 6.14 0.37 -10.17
C THR A 161 7.27 1.28 -9.66
N LEU A 162 7.09 2.60 -9.80
CA LEU A 162 7.98 3.66 -9.31
C LEU A 162 7.53 4.24 -7.96
N ARG A 163 6.22 4.39 -7.77
CA ARG A 163 5.58 4.84 -6.52
C ARG A 163 4.31 4.04 -6.28
N LEU A 164 4.07 3.65 -5.03
CA LEU A 164 2.87 2.89 -4.65
C LEU A 164 2.22 3.52 -3.44
N VAL A 165 0.97 3.92 -3.58
CA VAL A 165 0.15 4.51 -2.51
C VAL A 165 -1.12 3.68 -2.35
N ARG A 166 -1.37 3.13 -1.16
CA ARG A 166 -2.68 2.53 -0.85
C ARG A 166 -3.65 3.66 -0.51
N VAL A 167 -4.73 3.78 -1.26
CA VAL A 167 -5.68 4.89 -1.12
C VAL A 167 -6.98 4.49 -0.42
N ARG A 168 -7.27 3.18 -0.33
CA ARG A 168 -8.50 2.67 0.29
C ARG A 168 -8.32 1.28 0.90
N ILE A 169 -9.00 1.03 2.01
CA ILE A 169 -9.19 -0.29 2.64
C ILE A 169 -10.69 -0.41 2.99
N GLY A 170 -11.41 -1.33 2.37
CA GLY A 170 -12.87 -1.41 2.53
C GLY A 170 -13.52 -0.10 2.08
N ASN A 171 -14.27 0.57 2.97
CA ASN A 171 -14.91 1.85 2.68
C ASN A 171 -14.06 3.06 3.11
N GLU A 172 -13.08 2.87 4.00
CA GLU A 172 -12.18 3.92 4.42
C GLU A 172 -11.19 4.32 3.34
N LYS A 173 -11.11 5.64 3.13
CA LYS A 173 -10.24 6.27 2.14
C LYS A 173 -9.15 7.11 2.82
N LEU A 174 -8.06 7.26 2.09
CA LEU A 174 -6.95 8.13 2.45
C LEU A 174 -7.35 9.62 2.39
N ASN A 175 -8.22 10.01 1.46
CA ASN A 175 -8.67 11.39 1.24
C ASN A 175 -7.48 12.37 1.19
N ASP A 176 -7.63 13.54 1.81
CA ASP A 176 -6.67 14.64 1.79
C ASP A 176 -5.66 14.58 2.95
N MET A 177 -5.40 13.37 3.49
CA MET A 177 -4.45 13.20 4.60
C MET A 177 -3.02 13.57 4.20
N ASP A 178 -2.32 14.25 5.09
CA ASP A 178 -0.91 14.57 4.95
C ASP A 178 -0.01 13.37 5.29
N SER A 179 1.22 13.38 4.78
CA SER A 179 2.16 12.29 5.04
C SER A 179 2.53 12.23 6.53
N GLY A 180 2.23 11.10 7.17
CA GLY A 180 2.48 10.88 8.59
C GLY A 180 1.29 11.24 9.48
N GLU A 181 0.21 11.77 8.90
CA GLU A 181 -1.00 12.10 9.66
C GLU A 181 -1.63 10.85 10.26
N VAL A 182 -2.16 11.02 11.48
CA VAL A 182 -2.83 10.00 12.28
C VAL A 182 -4.21 10.51 12.65
N ILE A 183 -5.24 9.75 12.31
CA ILE A 183 -6.63 10.05 12.67
C ILE A 183 -7.17 8.89 13.49
N GLU A 184 -7.66 9.19 14.69
CA GLU A 184 -8.38 8.23 15.51
C GLU A 184 -9.83 8.07 15.03
N LEU A 185 -10.29 6.82 15.01
CA LEU A 185 -11.61 6.42 14.57
C LEU A 185 -12.38 5.75 15.72
N GLN A 186 -13.70 5.81 15.66
CA GLN A 186 -14.54 5.04 16.59
C GLN A 186 -14.47 3.52 16.29
N LYS A 187 -14.38 3.17 15.01
CA LYS A 187 -14.23 1.82 14.45
C LYS A 187 -13.78 1.92 12.99
N PHE A 188 -13.38 0.81 12.37
CA PHE A 188 -13.15 0.80 10.92
C PHE A 188 -14.47 0.66 10.14
N ASP A 189 -14.59 1.40 9.05
CA ASP A 189 -15.60 1.16 8.02
C ASP A 189 -14.98 0.29 6.90
N SER A 190 -14.99 -1.03 7.09
CA SER A 190 -14.32 -1.97 6.16
C SER A 190 -15.04 -3.28 5.93
#